data_AF-A0A537FTN4-F1
#
_entry.id   AF-A0A537FTN4-F1
#
_cell.length_a   1.000
_cell.length_b   1.000
_cell.length_c   1.000
_cell.angle_alpha   90.00
_cell.angle_beta   90.00
_cell.angle_gamma   90.00
#
_symmetry.space_group_name_H-M   'P 1'
#
loop_
_entity.id
_entity.type
_entity.pdbx_description
1 polymer ?
#
loop_
_entity_poly.entity_id
_entity_poly.type
_entity_poly.pdbx_seq_one_letter_code
_entity_poly.pdbx_strand_id
1 'polypeptide(L)' 'MPTLFSTGIEALDKVLPKGIPRNSMMILAGELGTGKSVLMSQLLYGVLKRRKEPC' A
#
# COMPACT_ATOMS: atom_id res chain seq x y z
N MET A 1 1.56 -12.41 15.93
CA MET A 1 1.92 -12.07 14.54
C MET A 1 1.16 -10.82 14.13
N PRO A 2 1.77 -9.82 13.47
CA PRO A 2 1.06 -8.62 13.06
C PRO A 2 -0.06 -8.98 12.08
N THR A 3 -1.22 -8.34 12.23
CA THR A 3 -2.31 -8.47 11.26
C THR A 3 -1.88 -7.85 9.94
N LEU A 4 -2.10 -8.55 8.84
CA LEU A 4 -1.73 -8.10 7.49
C LEU A 4 -2.96 -7.58 6.76
N PHE A 5 -2.79 -6.62 5.86
CA PHE A 5 -3.87 -6.17 4.97
C PHE A 5 -3.42 -6.16 3.51
N SER A 6 -4.36 -6.49 2.61
CA SER A 6 -4.16 -6.39 1.16
C SER A 6 -4.21 -4.93 0.72
N THR A 7 -3.28 -4.55 -0.14
CA THR A 7 -3.21 -3.23 -0.74
C THR A 7 -4.31 -3.04 -1.78
N GLY A 8 -4.78 -4.15 -2.36
CA GLY A 8 -5.74 -4.29 -3.46
C GLY A 8 -5.37 -3.49 -4.71
N ILE A 9 -4.06 -3.30 -4.88
CA ILE A 9 -3.42 -3.09 -6.17
C ILE A 9 -2.87 -4.46 -6.52
N GLU A 10 -3.43 -5.13 -7.53
CA GLU A 10 -3.11 -6.53 -7.86
C GLU A 10 -1.61 -6.74 -8.07
N ALA A 11 -0.95 -5.85 -8.81
CA ALA A 11 0.49 -5.92 -9.04
C ALA A 11 1.30 -5.85 -7.73
N LEU A 12 0.86 -5.02 -6.78
CA LEU A 12 1.54 -4.84 -5.50
C LEU A 12 1.29 -6.03 -4.56
N ASP A 13 0.07 -6.57 -4.55
CA ASP A 13 -0.27 -7.76 -3.76
C ASP A 13 0.44 -9.03 -4.28
N LYS A 14 0.76 -9.11 -5.58
CA LYS A 14 1.57 -10.20 -6.14
C LYS A 14 3.03 -10.14 -5.69
N VAL A 15 3.60 -8.94 -5.55
CA VAL A 15 5.00 -8.76 -5.14
C VAL A 15 5.17 -8.72 -3.61
N LEU A 16 4.12 -8.35 -2.87
CA LEU A 16 4.10 -8.40 -1.41
C LEU A 16 3.70 -9.80 -0.94
N PRO A 17 4.60 -10.60 -0.35
CA PRO A 17 4.35 -12.03 -0.10
C PRO A 17 3.17 -12.32 0.83
N LYS A 18 2.78 -11.39 1.71
CA LYS A 18 1.63 -11.54 2.63
C LYS A 18 0.82 -10.26 2.88
N GLY A 19 1.05 -9.20 2.09
CA GLY A 19 0.46 -7.87 2.31
C GLY A 19 1.23 -6.97 3.29
N ILE A 20 0.61 -5.88 3.72
CA ILE A 20 1.23 -4.86 4.59
C ILE A 20 0.88 -5.14 6.07
N PRO A 21 1.86 -5.21 6.99
CA PRO A 21 1.61 -5.37 8.42
C PRO A 21 1.01 -4.10 9.02
N ARG A 22 -0.03 -4.28 9.83
CA ARG A 22 -0.66 -3.19 10.60
C ARG A 22 0.29 -2.69 11.69
N ASN A 23 0.16 -1.41 12.03
CA ASN A 23 0.97 -0.71 13.03
C ASN A 23 2.48 -0.86 12.75
N SER A 24 2.86 -0.77 11.47
CA SER A 24 4.25 -0.82 11.02
C SER A 24 4.62 0.45 10.28
N MET A 25 5.91 0.77 10.27
CA MET A 25 6.48 1.79 9.41
C MET A 25 7.14 1.11 8.22
N MET A 26 6.78 1.52 7.01
CA MET A 26 7.35 1.03 5.76
C MET A 26 7.93 2.17 4.95
N ILE A 27 9.03 1.91 4.25
CA ILE A 27 9.69 2.89 3.37
C ILE A 27 9.61 2.37 1.94
N LEU A 28 9.12 3.21 1.04
CA LEU A 28 9.16 2.97 -0.40
C LEU A 28 10.29 3.81 -1.02
N ALA A 29 11.35 3.13 -1.46
CA ALA A 29 12.54 3.75 -2.03
C ALA A 29 12.69 3.44 -3.53
N GLY A 30 13.43 4.29 -4.25
CA GLY A 30 13.83 4.08 -5.64
C GLY A 30 14.32 5.39 -6.28
N GLU A 31 14.67 5.35 -7.57
CA GLU A 31 15.14 6.52 -8.33
C GLU A 31 14.03 7.56 -8.63
N LEU A 32 14.42 8.77 -9.04
CA LEU A 32 13.46 9.80 -9.44
C LEU A 32 12.62 9.30 -10.64
N GLY A 33 11.33 9.62 -10.67
CA GLY A 33 10.47 9.26 -11.80
C GLY A 33 9.91 7.82 -11.78
N THR A 34 10.29 6.96 -10.82
CA THR A 34 9.76 5.58 -10.74
C THR A 34 8.31 5.48 -10.22
N GLY A 35 7.57 6.59 -10.17
CA GLY A 35 6.14 6.58 -9.79
C GLY A 35 5.83 6.40 -8.30
N LYS A 36 6.79 6.58 -7.37
CA LYS A 36 6.56 6.41 -5.92
C LYS A 36 5.37 7.19 -5.37
N SER A 37 5.27 8.47 -5.70
CA SER A 37 4.16 9.32 -5.24
C SER A 37 2.83 8.84 -5.82
N VAL A 38 2.82 8.42 -7.09
CA VAL A 38 1.63 7.87 -7.74
C VAL A 38 1.19 6.58 -7.05
N LEU A 39 2.13 5.67 -6.78
CA LEU A 39 1.86 4.40 -6.09
C LEU A 39 1.29 4.65 -4.69
N MET A 40 1.89 5.57 -3.93
CA MET A 40 1.41 5.93 -2.60
C MET A 40 -0.01 6.52 -2.63
N SER A 41 -0.30 7.41 -3.56
CA SER A 41 -1.65 7.97 -3.72
C SER A 41 -2.68 6.89 -4.07
N GLN A 42 -2.35 5.97 -4.97
CA GLN A 42 -3.24 4.84 -5.33
C GLN A 42 -3.47 3.90 -4.15
N LEU A 43 -2.41 3.62 -3.38
CA LEU A 43 -2.50 2.81 -2.18
C LEU A 43 -3.42 3.46 -1.14
N LEU A 44 -3.20 4.73 -0.84
CA LEU A 44 -4.02 5.49 0.11
C LEU A 44 -5.48 5.53 -0.32
N TYR A 45 -5.76 5.93 -1.56
CA TYR A 45 -7.12 5.99 -2.10
C TYR A 45 -7.81 4.62 -2.06
N GLY A 46 -7.11 3.56 -2.47
CA GLY A 46 -7.64 2.19 -2.44
C GLY A 46 -7.98 1.72 -1.02
N VAL A 47 -7.14 2.05 -0.04
CA VAL A 47 -7.36 1.73 1.38
C VAL A 47 -8.56 2.50 1.94
N LEU A 48 -8.61 3.82 1.76
CA LEU A 48 -9.71 4.67 2.23
C LEU A 48 -11.06 4.20 1.66
N LYS A 49 -11.10 3.97 0.34
CA LYS A 49 -12.31 3.51 -0.36
C LYS A 49 -12.82 2.17 0.16
N ARG A 50 -11.94 1.20 0.43
CA ARG A 50 -12.35 -0.12 0.96
C ARG A 50 -12.78 -0.06 2.42
N ARG A 51 -12.15 0.80 3.22
CA ARG A 51 -12.47 0.97 4.63
C ARG A 51 -13.63 1.92 4.90
N LYS A 52 -14.09 2.65 3.88
CA LYS A 52 -15.06 3.74 4.00
C LYS A 52 -14.58 4.80 5.01
N GLU A 53 -13.27 4.98 5.08
CA GLU A 53 -12.64 6.01 5.92
C GLU A 53 -12.70 7.34 5.15
N PRO A 54 -13.02 8.47 5.82
CA PRO A 54 -13.01 9.78 5.19
C PRO A 54 -11.59 10.17 4.78
N CYS A 55 -11.49 10.88 3.66
CA CYS A 55 -10.25 11.46 3.17
C CYS A 55 -9.87 12.71 3.97
#